data_AF-A0A2E3UC02-F1
#
_entry.id   AF-A0A2E3UC02-F1
#
_cell.length_a   1.000
_cell.length_b   1.000
_cell.length_c   1.000
_cell.angle_alpha   90.00
_cell.angle_beta   90.00
_cell.angle_gamma   90.00
#
_symmetry.space_group_name_H-M   'P 1'
#
loop_
_entity.id
_entity.type
_entity.pdbx_description
1 polymer ?
#
loop_
_entity_poly.entity_id
_entity_poly.type
_entity_poly.pdbx_seq_one_letter_code
_entity_poly.pdbx_strand_id
1 'polypeptide(L)'
;MEKAKSRPRGTGIRLPGNAEDALRSLNRKTNESFARQVSELNVRLQQAGANLHYHNGFIQISEDILVQTEIEEPFWRLVSDPMWKNVDTDMKESLDLRDSRGRDPSWYAARALESTIKIISENKGWTNGRERGAHNYVDNLASKNAKFIEFWEADILKGFFTNVRNPFGHGPGNAPMPALTVQQTDWAIEFCMSWIKGLVRRY
;
A
#
# COMPACT_ATOMS: atom_id res chain seq x y z
N MET A 1 27.88 32.63 55.57
CA MET A 1 27.32 33.31 54.39
C MET A 1 27.80 32.50 53.20
N GLU A 2 26.96 31.86 52.39
CA GLU A 2 26.07 32.49 51.42
C GLU A 2 24.98 31.50 50.98
N LYS A 3 23.70 31.91 51.03
CA LYS A 3 22.56 31.11 50.52
C LYS A 3 22.44 31.36 49.02
N ALA A 4 22.56 30.30 48.21
CA ALA A 4 22.25 30.37 46.79
C ALA A 4 20.76 30.67 46.59
N LYS A 5 20.46 31.83 45.98
CA LYS A 5 19.10 32.24 45.61
C LYS A 5 18.55 31.35 44.50
N SER A 6 17.47 30.62 44.76
CA SER A 6 16.69 29.95 43.73
C SER A 6 15.97 31.01 42.87
N ARG A 7 16.17 30.96 41.55
CA ARG A 7 15.40 31.77 40.60
C ARG A 7 13.94 31.30 40.57
N PRO A 8 12.94 32.20 40.50
CA PRO A 8 11.56 31.79 40.37
C PRO A 8 11.36 31.11 39.02
N ARG A 9 10.76 29.90 39.04
CA ARG A 9 10.26 29.23 37.84
C ARG A 9 9.23 30.15 37.21
N GLY A 10 9.52 30.64 36.01
CA GLY A 10 8.55 31.39 35.21
C GLY A 10 7.26 30.59 35.12
N THR A 11 6.16 31.23 35.51
CA THR A 11 4.80 30.77 35.29
C THR A 11 4.60 30.63 33.78
N GLY A 12 4.86 29.42 33.26
CA GLY A 12 4.51 29.07 31.90
C GLY A 12 3.02 29.29 31.72
N ILE A 13 2.66 30.10 30.73
CA ILE A 13 1.29 30.34 30.30
C ILE A 13 0.64 28.97 30.07
N ARG A 14 -0.25 28.56 30.98
CA ARG A 14 -1.08 27.38 30.79
C ARG A 14 -2.18 27.79 29.83
N LEU A 15 -1.97 27.53 28.55
CA LEU A 15 -3.03 27.61 27.54
C LEU A 15 -4.21 26.76 28.03
N PRO A 16 -5.41 27.35 28.23
CA PRO A 16 -6.58 26.58 28.63
C PRO A 16 -6.99 25.67 27.45
N GLY A 17 -6.96 24.37 27.69
CA GLY A 17 -7.30 23.34 26.71
C GLY A 17 -6.44 22.09 26.89
N ASN A 18 -6.93 20.94 26.43
CA ASN A 18 -6.13 19.73 26.35
C ASN A 18 -5.07 19.95 25.24
N ALA A 19 -3.79 19.90 25.61
CA ALA A 19 -2.69 20.06 24.66
C ALA A 19 -2.75 19.03 23.51
N GLU A 20 -3.30 17.85 23.78
CA GLU A 20 -3.52 16.81 22.78
C GLU A 20 -4.56 17.23 21.74
N ASP A 21 -5.67 17.86 22.15
CA ASP A 21 -6.72 18.32 21.23
C ASP A 21 -6.22 19.48 20.36
N ALA A 22 -5.41 20.37 20.93
CA ALA A 22 -4.74 21.42 20.18
C ALA A 22 -3.82 20.84 19.09
N LEU A 23 -2.98 19.85 19.44
CA LEU A 23 -2.10 19.16 18.48
C LEU A 23 -2.89 18.41 17.40
N ARG A 24 -3.95 17.68 17.77
CA ARG A 24 -4.84 17.00 16.81
C ARG A 24 -5.48 18.00 15.83
N SER A 25 -5.92 19.16 16.32
CA SER A 25 -6.52 20.21 15.47
C SER A 25 -5.51 20.85 14.51
N LEU A 26 -4.26 21.07 14.95
CA LEU A 26 -3.17 21.58 14.13
C LEU A 26 -2.78 20.59 13.04
N ASN A 27 -2.63 19.31 13.41
CA ASN A 27 -2.36 18.24 12.45
C ASN A 27 -3.47 18.14 11.40
N ARG A 28 -4.74 18.22 11.83
CA ARG A 28 -5.88 18.22 10.89
C ARG A 28 -5.80 19.39 9.89
N LYS A 29 -5.59 20.63 10.36
CA LYS A 29 -5.46 21.80 9.47
C LYS A 29 -4.29 21.66 8.49
N THR A 30 -3.16 21.14 8.97
CA THR A 30 -1.97 20.92 8.15
C THR A 30 -2.26 19.88 7.06
N ASN A 31 -2.87 18.75 7.43
CA ASN A 31 -3.25 17.69 6.50
C ASN A 31 -4.29 18.16 5.47
N GLU A 32 -5.29 18.97 5.88
CA GLU A 32 -6.27 19.55 4.97
C GLU A 32 -5.65 20.56 3.98
N SER A 33 -4.67 21.35 4.44
CA SER A 33 -3.93 22.25 3.56
C SER A 33 -3.08 21.47 2.56
N PHE A 34 -2.38 20.45 3.05
CA PHE A 34 -1.55 19.58 2.22
C PHE A 34 -2.38 18.87 1.14
N ALA A 35 -3.52 18.27 1.53
CA ALA A 35 -4.43 17.61 0.59
C ALA A 35 -4.93 18.55 -0.51
N ARG A 36 -5.23 19.82 -0.18
CA ARG A 36 -5.62 20.83 -1.19
C ARG A 36 -4.48 21.15 -2.15
N GLN A 37 -3.26 21.32 -1.65
CA GLN A 37 -2.09 21.60 -2.50
C GLN A 37 -1.77 20.43 -3.43
N VAL A 38 -1.88 19.19 -2.92
CA VAL A 38 -1.74 17.97 -3.73
C VAL A 38 -2.79 17.91 -4.84
N SER A 39 -4.06 18.16 -4.50
CA SER A 39 -5.13 18.19 -5.49
C SER A 39 -4.88 19.23 -6.57
N GLU A 40 -4.44 20.43 -6.20
CA GLU A 40 -4.09 21.49 -7.15
C GLU A 40 -2.89 21.12 -8.03
N LEU A 41 -1.84 20.53 -7.43
CA LEU A 41 -0.67 20.04 -8.17
C LEU A 41 -1.09 19.03 -9.24
N ASN A 42 -1.90 18.04 -8.88
CA ASN A 42 -2.37 16.99 -9.79
C ASN A 42 -3.22 17.58 -10.93
N VAL A 43 -4.12 18.53 -10.62
CA VAL A 43 -4.90 19.24 -11.65
C VAL A 43 -3.98 20.01 -12.62
N ARG A 44 -2.94 20.67 -12.13
CA ARG A 44 -1.99 21.41 -12.99
C ARG A 44 -1.15 20.48 -13.86
N LEU A 45 -0.68 19.35 -13.32
CA LEU A 45 0.04 18.34 -14.09
C LEU A 45 -0.84 17.80 -15.22
N GLN A 46 -2.08 17.45 -14.91
CA GLN A 46 -3.07 16.99 -15.89
C GLN A 46 -3.34 18.05 -16.97
N GLN A 47 -3.59 19.31 -16.59
CA GLN A 47 -3.83 20.41 -17.54
C GLN A 47 -2.61 20.70 -18.44
N ALA A 48 -1.40 20.47 -17.92
CA ALA A 48 -0.17 20.62 -18.69
C ALA A 48 0.09 19.46 -19.66
N GLY A 49 -0.76 18.41 -19.67
CA GLY A 49 -0.52 17.19 -20.43
C GLY A 49 0.67 16.39 -19.90
N ALA A 50 1.09 16.63 -18.66
CA ALA A 50 2.08 15.81 -17.99
C ALA A 50 1.38 14.58 -17.43
N ASN A 51 1.81 13.39 -17.88
CA ASN A 51 1.34 12.10 -17.40
C ASN A 51 1.89 11.79 -16.00
N LEU A 52 1.78 12.73 -15.06
CA LEU A 52 2.33 12.62 -13.70
C LEU A 52 1.22 12.82 -12.67
N HIS A 53 1.22 11.98 -11.64
CA HIS A 53 0.27 12.07 -10.55
C HIS A 53 0.99 11.93 -9.20
N TYR A 54 0.70 12.84 -8.27
CA TYR A 54 1.19 12.73 -6.90
C TYR A 54 0.17 11.98 -6.03
N HIS A 55 0.62 10.92 -5.37
CA HIS A 55 -0.13 10.28 -4.31
C HIS A 55 0.81 9.66 -3.26
N ASN A 56 0.39 9.73 -1.99
CA ASN A 56 1.02 9.01 -0.89
C ASN A 56 2.56 9.19 -0.76
N GLY A 57 3.08 10.37 -1.11
CA GLY A 57 4.50 10.69 -1.01
C GLY A 57 5.28 10.63 -2.34
N PHE A 58 4.67 10.12 -3.41
CA PHE A 58 5.37 9.79 -4.65
C PHE A 58 4.73 10.48 -5.84
N ILE A 59 5.55 10.86 -6.82
CA ILE A 59 5.11 11.30 -8.15
C ILE A 59 5.31 10.10 -9.07
N GLN A 60 4.23 9.65 -9.72
CA GLN A 60 4.24 8.47 -10.58
C GLN A 60 3.72 8.81 -11.97
N ILE A 61 4.16 8.03 -12.96
CA ILE A 61 3.61 8.13 -14.31
C ILE A 61 2.19 7.55 -14.31
N SER A 62 1.23 8.32 -14.79
CA SER A 62 -0.17 7.91 -14.96
C SER A 62 -0.61 8.14 -16.41
N GLU A 63 -0.82 7.05 -17.15
CA GLU A 63 -1.23 7.08 -18.57
C GLU A 63 -2.75 6.99 -18.74
N ASP A 64 -3.47 6.45 -17.75
CA ASP A 64 -4.92 6.23 -17.79
C ASP A 64 -5.61 6.85 -16.57
N ILE A 65 -6.39 7.90 -16.83
CA ILE A 65 -7.18 8.62 -15.81
C ILE A 65 -8.17 7.68 -15.11
N LEU A 66 -8.78 6.73 -15.82
CA LEU A 66 -9.78 5.83 -15.24
C LEU A 66 -9.13 4.84 -14.28
N VAL A 67 -7.96 4.30 -14.63
CA VAL A 67 -7.17 3.45 -13.74
C VAL A 67 -6.77 4.23 -12.49
N GLN A 68 -6.30 5.46 -12.66
CA GLN A 68 -5.95 6.33 -11.55
C GLN A 68 -7.12 6.56 -10.59
N THR A 69 -8.29 6.96 -11.10
CA THR A 69 -9.45 7.33 -10.26
C THR A 69 -10.14 6.12 -9.63
N GLU A 70 -10.25 5.00 -10.35
CA GLU A 70 -11.01 3.84 -9.89
C GLU A 70 -10.17 2.80 -9.15
N ILE A 71 -8.86 2.72 -9.43
CA ILE A 71 -7.95 1.72 -8.88
C ILE A 71 -6.93 2.36 -7.95
N GLU A 72 -6.08 3.26 -8.46
CA GLU A 72 -4.91 3.74 -7.73
C GLU A 72 -5.28 4.60 -6.51
N GLU A 73 -6.06 5.67 -6.70
CA GLU A 73 -6.44 6.56 -5.61
C GLU A 73 -7.21 5.85 -4.48
N PRO A 74 -8.21 4.99 -4.76
CA PRO A 74 -8.87 4.24 -3.71
C PRO A 74 -7.95 3.23 -3.03
N PHE A 75 -7.04 2.60 -3.78
CA PHE A 75 -6.03 1.70 -3.21
C PHE A 75 -5.15 2.45 -2.21
N TRP A 76 -4.56 3.58 -2.60
CA TRP A 76 -3.65 4.35 -1.75
C TRP A 76 -4.31 4.88 -0.48
N ARG A 77 -5.58 5.27 -0.58
CA ARG A 77 -6.37 5.67 0.58
C ARG A 77 -6.47 4.53 1.60
N LEU A 78 -6.71 3.31 1.14
CA LEU A 78 -6.89 2.14 2.01
C LEU A 78 -5.58 1.70 2.67
N VAL A 79 -4.46 1.65 1.92
CA VAL A 79 -3.17 1.17 2.45
C VAL A 79 -2.39 2.22 3.23
N SER A 80 -2.93 3.44 3.37
CA SER A 80 -2.32 4.49 4.21
C SER A 80 -2.39 4.21 5.71
N ASP A 81 -3.21 3.26 6.15
CA ASP A 81 -3.26 2.81 7.54
C ASP A 81 -1.93 2.12 7.94
N PRO A 82 -1.35 2.41 9.12
CA PRO A 82 -0.10 1.80 9.58
C PRO A 82 -0.08 0.27 9.58
N MET A 83 -1.24 -0.39 9.71
CA MET A 83 -1.36 -1.86 9.61
C MET A 83 -0.88 -2.38 8.24
N TRP A 84 -1.03 -1.59 7.19
CA TRP A 84 -0.68 -1.94 5.82
C TRP A 84 0.71 -1.47 5.41
N LYS A 85 1.57 -1.04 6.34
CA LYS A 85 2.89 -0.45 6.04
C LYS A 85 3.75 -1.28 5.07
N ASN A 86 3.76 -2.61 5.23
CA ASN A 86 4.52 -3.49 4.33
C ASN A 86 3.91 -3.54 2.92
N VAL A 87 2.57 -3.52 2.83
CA VAL A 87 1.83 -3.47 1.56
C VAL A 87 2.10 -2.15 0.84
N ASP A 88 2.05 -1.05 1.59
CA ASP A 88 2.39 0.30 1.11
C ASP A 88 3.81 0.38 0.56
N THR A 89 4.78 -0.12 1.32
CA THR A 89 6.21 -0.10 0.94
C THR A 89 6.46 -0.93 -0.32
N ASP A 90 5.95 -2.17 -0.36
CA ASP A 90 6.16 -3.06 -1.51
C ASP A 90 5.46 -2.54 -2.78
N MET A 91 4.29 -1.88 -2.66
CA MET A 91 3.65 -1.26 -3.83
C MET A 91 4.38 -0.02 -4.34
N LYS A 92 4.98 0.77 -3.44
CA LYS A 92 5.83 1.92 -3.85
C LYS A 92 7.05 1.44 -4.61
N GLU A 93 7.77 0.47 -4.07
CA GLU A 93 8.92 -0.14 -4.74
C GLU A 93 8.54 -0.73 -6.11
N SER A 94 7.37 -1.39 -6.19
CA SER A 94 6.86 -1.90 -7.47
C SER A 94 6.69 -0.81 -8.52
N LEU A 95 6.21 0.38 -8.15
CA LEU A 95 5.93 1.45 -9.10
C LEU A 95 7.20 2.24 -9.44
N ASP A 96 8.07 2.45 -8.46
CA ASP A 96 9.39 3.04 -8.68
C ASP A 96 10.21 2.20 -9.68
N LEU A 97 10.20 0.87 -9.54
CA LEU A 97 10.87 -0.03 -10.48
C LEU A 97 10.17 -0.06 -11.85
N ARG A 98 8.85 0.06 -11.94
CA ARG A 98 8.14 0.18 -13.23
C ARG A 98 8.61 1.44 -13.96
N ASP A 99 8.57 2.58 -13.28
CA ASP A 99 8.86 3.89 -13.88
C ASP A 99 10.35 4.05 -14.22
N SER A 100 11.25 3.44 -13.43
CA SER A 100 12.69 3.43 -13.69
C SER A 100 13.17 2.33 -14.63
N ARG A 101 12.27 1.46 -15.12
CA ARG A 101 12.62 0.21 -15.85
C ARG A 101 13.57 -0.69 -15.06
N GLY A 102 13.38 -0.72 -13.76
CA GLY A 102 14.05 -1.62 -12.82
C GLY A 102 13.62 -3.07 -13.00
N ARG A 103 14.24 -3.94 -12.20
CA ARG A 103 14.06 -5.38 -12.29
C ARG A 103 12.82 -5.85 -11.52
N ASP A 104 12.05 -6.72 -12.16
CA ASP A 104 10.92 -7.48 -11.58
C ASP A 104 9.87 -6.63 -10.81
N PRO A 105 9.30 -5.53 -11.37
CA PRO A 105 8.31 -4.71 -10.67
C PRO A 105 7.09 -5.52 -10.18
N SER A 106 6.57 -6.41 -11.04
CA SER A 106 5.42 -7.28 -10.73
C SER A 106 5.62 -8.18 -9.50
N TRP A 107 6.87 -8.52 -9.17
CA TRP A 107 7.18 -9.33 -7.99
C TRP A 107 6.90 -8.57 -6.69
N TYR A 108 7.23 -7.28 -6.64
CA TYR A 108 6.94 -6.43 -5.48
C TYR A 108 5.44 -6.20 -5.32
N ALA A 109 4.70 -5.96 -6.41
CA ALA A 109 3.24 -5.89 -6.36
C ALA A 109 2.61 -7.20 -5.84
N ALA A 110 3.09 -8.35 -6.33
CA ALA A 110 2.62 -9.64 -5.87
C ALA A 110 2.95 -9.92 -4.39
N ARG A 111 4.09 -9.43 -3.89
CA ARG A 111 4.44 -9.48 -2.46
C ARG A 111 3.51 -8.63 -1.61
N ALA A 112 3.11 -7.45 -2.08
CA ALA A 112 2.15 -6.61 -1.39
C ALA A 112 0.77 -7.31 -1.28
N LEU A 113 0.33 -7.99 -2.35
CA LEU A 113 -0.89 -8.80 -2.34
C LEU A 113 -0.76 -9.99 -1.37
N GLU A 114 0.35 -10.72 -1.41
CA GLU A 114 0.63 -11.81 -0.47
C GLU A 114 0.60 -11.31 0.99
N SER A 115 1.21 -10.17 1.27
CA SER A 115 1.22 -9.54 2.60
C SER A 115 -0.18 -9.13 3.05
N THR A 116 -1.00 -8.60 2.15
CA THR A 116 -2.40 -8.24 2.43
C THR A 116 -3.20 -9.47 2.88
N ILE A 117 -3.09 -10.57 2.14
CA ILE A 117 -3.79 -11.83 2.45
C ILE A 117 -3.32 -12.37 3.81
N LYS A 118 -2.01 -12.33 4.09
CA LYS A 118 -1.44 -12.77 5.38
C LYS A 118 -1.97 -11.95 6.56
N ILE A 119 -1.94 -10.62 6.46
CA ILE A 119 -2.43 -9.72 7.50
C ILE A 119 -3.92 -9.97 7.80
N ILE A 120 -4.75 -10.11 6.76
CA ILE A 120 -6.18 -10.42 6.93
C ILE A 120 -6.36 -11.77 7.62
N SER A 121 -5.66 -12.80 7.15
CA SER A 121 -5.74 -14.15 7.70
C SER A 121 -5.32 -14.18 9.18
N GLU A 122 -4.25 -13.47 9.54
CA GLU A 122 -3.74 -13.40 10.92
C GLU A 122 -4.71 -12.64 11.83
N ASN A 123 -5.15 -11.45 11.43
CA ASN A 123 -6.05 -10.63 12.26
C ASN A 123 -7.42 -11.27 12.47
N LYS A 124 -7.90 -12.10 11.54
CA LYS A 124 -9.15 -12.86 11.70
C LYS A 124 -8.94 -14.22 12.40
N GLY A 125 -7.70 -14.57 12.77
CA GLY A 125 -7.38 -15.81 13.48
C GLY A 125 -7.51 -17.07 12.62
N TRP A 126 -7.36 -16.95 11.29
CA TRP A 126 -7.45 -18.08 10.36
C TRP A 126 -6.11 -18.76 10.10
N THR A 127 -5.01 -18.13 10.51
CA THR A 127 -3.66 -18.69 10.43
C THR A 127 -3.42 -19.74 11.51
N ASN A 128 -2.78 -20.85 11.13
CA ASN A 128 -2.49 -21.97 12.02
C ASN A 128 -0.98 -22.26 12.19
N GLY A 129 -0.11 -21.47 11.56
CA GLY A 129 1.35 -21.57 11.66
C GLY A 129 1.96 -22.72 10.86
N ARG A 130 1.16 -23.42 10.03
CA ARG A 130 1.60 -24.52 9.16
C ARG A 130 1.58 -24.13 7.68
N GLU A 131 1.26 -22.88 7.37
CA GLU A 131 1.25 -22.34 6.02
C GLU A 131 2.67 -22.33 5.43
N ARG A 132 2.83 -22.92 4.24
CA ARG A 132 4.13 -23.06 3.55
C ARG A 132 4.33 -22.04 2.44
N GLY A 133 3.30 -21.28 2.10
CA GLY A 133 3.33 -20.25 1.05
C GLY A 133 1.99 -19.61 0.81
N ALA A 134 1.94 -18.69 -0.16
CA ALA A 134 0.78 -17.86 -0.47
C ALA A 134 -0.53 -18.67 -0.68
N HIS A 135 -0.45 -19.83 -1.33
CA HIS A 135 -1.63 -20.68 -1.57
C HIS A 135 -2.34 -21.09 -0.28
N ASN A 136 -1.60 -21.43 0.77
CA ASN A 136 -2.20 -21.84 2.04
C ASN A 136 -2.96 -20.68 2.71
N TYR A 137 -2.44 -19.46 2.60
CA TYR A 137 -3.17 -18.29 3.10
C TYR A 137 -4.42 -18.00 2.27
N VAL A 138 -4.36 -18.18 0.94
CA VAL A 138 -5.57 -18.09 0.08
C VAL A 138 -6.61 -19.16 0.48
N ASP A 139 -6.16 -20.39 0.75
CA ASP A 139 -7.03 -21.48 1.23
C ASP A 139 -7.71 -21.13 2.57
N ASN A 140 -6.98 -20.47 3.48
CA ASN A 140 -7.55 -20.03 4.75
C ASN A 140 -8.72 -19.05 4.53
N LEU A 141 -8.58 -18.08 3.62
CA LEU A 141 -9.63 -17.10 3.28
C LEU A 141 -10.87 -17.77 2.65
N ALA A 142 -10.66 -18.78 1.81
CA ALA A 142 -11.74 -19.52 1.13
C ALA A 142 -12.31 -20.68 1.97
N SER A 143 -11.76 -20.91 3.17
CA SER A 143 -12.16 -22.03 4.01
C SER A 143 -13.64 -21.95 4.39
N LYS A 144 -14.25 -23.10 4.70
CA LYS A 144 -15.66 -23.18 5.13
C LYS A 144 -15.96 -22.34 6.37
N ASN A 145 -14.95 -22.05 7.20
CA ASN A 145 -15.06 -21.26 8.41
C ASN A 145 -14.93 -19.75 8.12
N ALA A 146 -14.04 -19.37 7.21
CA ALA A 146 -13.79 -17.97 6.87
C ALA A 146 -14.83 -17.43 5.87
N LYS A 147 -15.06 -18.15 4.76
CA LYS A 147 -15.90 -17.74 3.62
C LYS A 147 -15.70 -16.27 3.22
N PHE A 148 -14.46 -15.81 3.28
CA PHE A 148 -14.12 -14.41 3.02
C PHE A 148 -14.03 -14.11 1.52
N ILE A 149 -13.64 -15.13 0.76
CA ILE A 149 -13.62 -15.14 -0.70
C ILE A 149 -14.27 -16.43 -1.20
N GLU A 150 -14.81 -16.38 -2.41
CA GLU A 150 -15.37 -17.54 -3.09
C GLU A 150 -14.28 -18.46 -3.66
N PHE A 151 -14.64 -19.70 -3.99
CA PHE A 151 -13.68 -20.67 -4.56
C PHE A 151 -13.03 -20.18 -5.86
N TRP A 152 -13.81 -19.54 -6.75
CA TRP A 152 -13.29 -19.02 -8.00
C TRP A 152 -12.31 -17.85 -7.79
N GLU A 153 -12.52 -17.04 -6.75
CA GLU A 153 -11.59 -15.97 -6.36
C GLU A 153 -10.26 -16.56 -5.86
N ALA A 154 -10.35 -17.64 -5.07
CA ALA A 154 -9.19 -18.37 -4.60
C ALA A 154 -8.39 -18.99 -5.77
N ASP A 155 -9.07 -19.56 -6.76
CA ASP A 155 -8.43 -20.15 -7.94
C ASP A 155 -7.70 -19.10 -8.78
N ILE A 156 -8.30 -17.92 -8.97
CA ILE A 156 -7.65 -16.79 -9.66
C ILE A 156 -6.40 -16.34 -8.91
N LEU A 157 -6.48 -16.14 -7.60
CA LEU A 157 -5.33 -15.71 -6.79
C LEU A 157 -4.18 -16.73 -6.82
N LYS A 158 -4.48 -18.03 -6.67
CA LYS A 158 -3.48 -19.09 -6.77
C LYS A 158 -2.88 -19.19 -8.18
N GLY A 159 -3.70 -19.04 -9.21
CA GLY A 159 -3.26 -18.98 -10.60
C GLY A 159 -2.28 -17.83 -10.83
N PHE A 160 -2.58 -16.65 -10.29
CA PHE A 160 -1.68 -15.50 -10.34
C PHE A 160 -0.37 -15.77 -9.60
N PHE A 161 -0.41 -16.29 -8.37
CA PHE A 161 0.82 -16.61 -7.63
C PHE A 161 1.69 -17.66 -8.33
N THR A 162 1.06 -18.67 -8.93
CA THR A 162 1.76 -19.74 -9.64
C THR A 162 2.43 -19.23 -10.92
N ASN A 163 1.72 -18.47 -11.73
CA ASN A 163 2.15 -18.14 -13.09
C ASN A 163 2.86 -16.78 -13.21
N VAL A 164 2.56 -15.85 -12.31
CA VAL A 164 3.10 -14.48 -12.35
C VAL A 164 4.09 -14.23 -11.24
N ARG A 165 3.85 -14.67 -10.00
CA ARG A 165 4.75 -14.36 -8.88
C ARG A 165 5.92 -15.33 -8.74
N ASN A 166 5.64 -16.63 -8.71
CA ASN A 166 6.64 -17.66 -8.40
C ASN A 166 7.83 -17.71 -9.37
N PRO A 167 7.66 -17.50 -10.69
CA PRO A 167 8.80 -17.49 -11.62
C PRO A 167 9.86 -16.43 -11.27
N PHE A 168 9.46 -15.30 -10.68
CA PHE A 168 10.38 -14.22 -10.26
C PHE A 168 10.91 -14.40 -8.83
N GLY A 169 10.24 -15.22 -8.02
CA GLY A 169 10.66 -15.53 -6.65
C GLY A 169 11.69 -16.66 -6.54
N HIS A 170 11.94 -17.41 -7.61
CA HIS A 170 12.90 -18.50 -7.65
C HIS A 170 14.02 -18.21 -8.66
N GLY A 171 15.25 -18.64 -8.35
CA GLY A 171 16.36 -18.51 -9.28
C GLY A 171 16.13 -19.35 -10.54
N PRO A 172 16.51 -18.87 -11.74
CA PRO A 172 16.20 -19.55 -12.99
C PRO A 172 17.13 -20.75 -13.27
N GLY A 173 18.11 -20.99 -12.41
CA GLY A 173 19.17 -21.97 -12.67
C GLY A 173 19.93 -21.60 -13.95
N ASN A 174 19.97 -22.52 -14.92
CA ASN A 174 20.59 -22.30 -16.23
C ASN A 174 19.62 -21.72 -17.28
N ALA A 175 18.35 -21.49 -16.93
CA ALA A 175 17.38 -20.88 -17.83
C ALA A 175 17.55 -19.34 -17.86
N PRO A 176 17.06 -18.65 -18.91
CA PRO A 176 16.94 -17.19 -18.88
C PRO A 176 15.97 -16.78 -17.78
N MET A 177 16.20 -15.60 -17.19
CA MET A 177 15.22 -14.99 -16.28
C MET A 177 13.89 -14.79 -17.02
N PRO A 178 12.75 -15.16 -16.42
CA PRO A 178 11.45 -14.75 -16.96
C PRO A 178 11.39 -13.21 -17.01
N ALA A 179 10.75 -12.68 -18.04
CA ALA A 179 10.52 -11.26 -18.20
C ALA A 179 9.08 -11.05 -18.68
N LEU A 180 8.37 -10.13 -18.05
CA LEU A 180 7.08 -9.65 -18.53
C LEU A 180 7.32 -8.52 -19.54
N THR A 181 6.41 -8.36 -20.50
CA THR A 181 6.33 -7.13 -21.27
C THR A 181 5.93 -5.95 -20.35
N VAL A 182 6.07 -4.72 -20.84
CA VAL A 182 5.59 -3.52 -20.13
C VAL A 182 4.09 -3.67 -19.81
N GLN A 183 3.28 -4.05 -20.80
CA GLN A 183 1.84 -4.21 -20.63
C GLN A 183 1.48 -5.32 -19.63
N GLN A 184 2.24 -6.42 -19.61
CA GLN A 184 2.05 -7.49 -18.61
C GLN A 184 2.46 -7.05 -17.21
N THR A 185 3.47 -6.17 -17.10
CA THR A 185 3.90 -5.59 -15.83
C THR A 185 2.83 -4.65 -15.29
N ASP A 186 2.32 -3.75 -16.12
CA ASP A 186 1.25 -2.81 -15.75
C ASP A 186 0.00 -3.56 -15.31
N TRP A 187 -0.44 -4.53 -16.11
CA TRP A 187 -1.56 -5.42 -15.76
C TRP A 187 -1.33 -6.13 -14.41
N ALA A 188 -0.13 -6.66 -14.15
CA ALA A 188 0.15 -7.37 -12.90
C ALA A 188 0.08 -6.44 -11.67
N ILE A 189 0.54 -5.19 -11.82
CA ILE A 189 0.47 -4.16 -10.78
C ILE A 189 -0.99 -3.78 -10.52
N GLU A 190 -1.74 -3.44 -11.57
CA GLU A 190 -3.16 -3.06 -11.49
C GLU A 190 -4.03 -4.19 -10.93
N PHE A 191 -3.73 -5.43 -11.30
CA PHE A 191 -4.35 -6.63 -10.75
C PHE A 191 -4.14 -6.71 -9.24
N CYS A 192 -2.89 -6.54 -8.78
CA CYS A 192 -2.58 -6.55 -7.34
C CYS A 192 -3.28 -5.41 -6.61
N MET A 193 -3.23 -4.18 -7.12
CA MET A 193 -3.91 -3.02 -6.52
C MET A 193 -5.41 -3.25 -6.41
N SER A 194 -6.04 -3.78 -7.47
CA SER A 194 -7.47 -4.07 -7.49
C SER A 194 -7.87 -5.14 -6.49
N TRP A 195 -7.10 -6.23 -6.39
CA TRP A 195 -7.33 -7.28 -5.40
C TRP A 195 -7.13 -6.80 -3.98
N ILE A 196 -6.04 -6.07 -3.70
CA ILE A 196 -5.79 -5.51 -2.37
C ILE A 196 -6.93 -4.56 -1.99
N LYS A 197 -7.30 -3.63 -2.87
CA LYS A 197 -8.46 -2.73 -2.68
C LYS A 197 -9.73 -3.51 -2.36
N GLY A 198 -10.02 -4.58 -3.11
CA GLY A 198 -11.18 -5.43 -2.90
C GLY A 198 -11.18 -6.16 -1.56
N LEU A 199 -10.06 -6.78 -1.19
CA LEU A 199 -9.89 -7.53 0.05
C LEU A 199 -9.95 -6.61 1.27
N VAL A 200 -9.26 -5.48 1.24
CA VAL A 200 -9.24 -4.51 2.35
C VAL A 200 -10.60 -3.87 2.57
N ARG A 201 -11.40 -3.64 1.51
CA ARG A 201 -12.78 -3.13 1.66
C ARG A 201 -13.74 -4.14 2.30
N ARG A 202 -13.49 -5.44 2.17
CA ARG A 202 -14.31 -6.50 2.78
C ARG A 202 -13.91 -6.79 4.23
N TYR A 203 -12.67 -6.47 4.59
CA TYR A 203 -12.02 -6.79 5.87
C TYR A 203 -12.60 -6.00 7.04
#